data_AF-A0A841LDD7-F1
#
_entry.id   AF-A0A841LDD7-F1
#
_cell.length_a   1.000
_cell.length_b   1.000
_cell.length_c   1.000
_cell.angle_alpha   90.00
_cell.angle_beta   90.00
_cell.angle_gamma   90.00
#
_symmetry.space_group_name_H-M   'P 1'
#
loop_
_entity.id
_entity.type
_entity.pdbx_description
1 polymer ?
#
loop_
_entity_poly.entity_id
_entity_poly.type
_entity_poly.pdbx_seq_one_letter_code
_entity_poly.pdbx_strand_id
1 'polypeptide(L)'
;MNTLKKFLGLVWMVLGPLTMTFLFIQAIDKVGLTHTDIERTNTILQWAIILFIFLPISLGLMIFGFYAWKGEYDHLPESSEEL
;
A
#
# COMPACT_ATOMS: atom_id res chain seq x y z
N MET A 1 -14.14 -7.18 20.50
CA MET A 1 -13.74 -7.63 19.14
C MET A 1 -12.52 -6.83 18.67
N ASN A 2 -11.47 -6.75 19.49
CA ASN A 2 -10.41 -5.74 19.31
C ASN A 2 -9.11 -6.37 18.78
N THR A 3 -8.88 -7.66 19.05
CA THR A 3 -7.69 -8.38 18.59
C THR A 3 -7.68 -8.57 17.07
N LEU A 4 -8.84 -8.82 16.46
CA LEU A 4 -8.94 -8.97 15.00
C LEU A 4 -8.63 -7.66 14.28
N LYS A 5 -9.19 -6.54 14.75
CA LYS A 5 -8.93 -5.20 14.17
C LYS A 5 -7.47 -4.79 14.32
N LYS A 6 -6.85 -5.06 15.48
CA LYS A 6 -5.42 -4.81 15.72
C LYS A 6 -4.51 -5.70 14.86
N PHE A 7 -4.86 -6.98 14.71
CA PHE A 7 -4.13 -7.91 13.86
C PHE A 7 -4.22 -7.50 12.38
N LEU A 8 -5.42 -7.17 11.89
CA LEU A 8 -5.61 -6.65 10.54
C LEU A 8 -4.83 -5.35 10.33
N GLY A 9 -4.86 -4.42 11.29
CA GLY A 9 -4.06 -3.20 11.26
C GLY A 9 -2.56 -3.45 11.10
N LEU A 10 -2.01 -4.37 11.89
CA LEU A 10 -0.60 -4.78 11.78
C LEU A 10 -0.31 -5.40 10.40
N VAL A 11 -1.19 -6.27 9.91
CA VAL A 11 -1.06 -6.91 8.60
C VAL A 11 -1.02 -5.86 7.48
N TRP A 12 -1.92 -4.87 7.49
CA TRP A 12 -1.96 -3.78 6.51
C TRP A 12 -0.74 -2.85 6.60
N MET A 13 -0.26 -2.59 7.82
CA MET A 13 0.94 -1.78 8.05
C MET A 13 2.20 -2.41 7.45
N VAL A 14 2.32 -3.74 7.49
CA VAL A 14 3.45 -4.47 6.91
C VAL A 14 3.25 -4.71 5.41
N LEU A 15 2.02 -5.02 4.98
CA LEU A 15 1.70 -5.28 3.57
C LEU A 15 1.97 -4.06 2.68
N GLY A 16 1.69 -2.84 3.14
CA GLY A 16 1.95 -1.63 2.36
C GLY A 16 3.42 -1.49 1.93
N PRO A 17 4.38 -1.35 2.86
CA PRO A 17 5.79 -1.27 2.53
C PRO A 17 6.31 -2.49 1.75
N LEU A 18 5.82 -3.69 2.09
CA LEU A 18 6.26 -4.94 1.45
C LEU A 18 5.82 -4.98 -0.02
N THR A 19 4.55 -4.66 -0.31
CA THR A 19 4.03 -4.58 -1.67
C THR A 19 4.69 -3.46 -2.47
N MET A 20 4.91 -2.29 -1.86
CA MET A 20 5.62 -1.19 -2.53
C MET A 20 7.05 -1.58 -2.92
N THR A 21 7.79 -2.19 -1.98
CA THR A 21 9.16 -2.67 -2.24
C THR A 21 9.19 -3.71 -3.35
N PHE A 22 8.24 -4.66 -3.32
CA PHE A 22 8.12 -5.69 -4.35
C PHE A 22 7.83 -5.09 -5.75
N LEU A 23 6.94 -4.10 -5.82
CA LEU A 23 6.64 -3.41 -7.09
C LEU A 23 7.86 -2.63 -7.62
N PHE A 24 8.63 -1.98 -6.75
CA PHE A 24 9.87 -1.32 -7.16
C PHE A 24 10.90 -2.29 -7.73
N ILE A 25 11.10 -3.44 -7.07
CA ILE A 25 12.03 -4.48 -7.55
C ILE A 25 11.58 -4.98 -8.93
N GLN A 26 10.30 -5.28 -9.10
CA GLN A 26 9.78 -5.72 -10.40
C GLN A 26 9.89 -4.64 -11.48
N ALA A 27 9.68 -3.36 -11.15
CA ALA A 27 9.86 -2.27 -12.09
C ALA A 27 11.29 -2.23 -12.63
N ILE A 28 12.28 -2.34 -11.75
CA ILE A 28 13.70 -2.34 -12.13
C ILE A 28 14.03 -3.57 -12.99
N ASP A 29 13.58 -4.76 -12.56
CA ASP A 29 13.84 -6.01 -13.27
C ASP A 29 13.23 -5.99 -14.69
N LYS A 30 11.95 -5.61 -14.81
CA LYS A 30 11.27 -5.55 -16.11
C LYS A 30 11.85 -4.49 -17.04
N VAL A 31 12.25 -3.34 -16.51
CA VAL A 31 12.93 -2.30 -17.33
C VAL A 31 14.31 -2.80 -17.78
N GLY A 32 15.06 -3.52 -16.92
CA GLY A 32 16.36 -4.10 -17.26
C GLY A 32 16.31 -5.20 -18.32
N LEU A 33 15.19 -5.93 -18.42
CA LEU A 33 14.96 -6.98 -19.42
C LEU A 33 14.57 -6.45 -20.81
N THR A 34 14.40 -5.13 -20.99
CA THR A 34 14.07 -4.54 -22.29
C THR A 34 15.28 -4.45 -23.21
N HIS A 35 15.11 -4.83 -24.47
CA HIS A 35 16.21 -4.91 -25.44
C HIS A 35 16.25 -3.73 -26.41
N THR A 36 15.14 -3.02 -26.59
CA THR A 36 15.06 -1.84 -27.46
C THR A 36 14.66 -0.58 -26.68
N ASP A 37 15.03 0.59 -27.20
CA ASP A 37 14.73 1.88 -26.55
C ASP A 37 13.21 2.18 -26.48
N ILE A 38 12.46 1.71 -27.49
CA ILE A 38 11.00 1.86 -27.54
C ILE A 38 10.34 1.00 -26.46
N GLU A 39 10.73 -0.27 -26.35
CA GLU A 39 10.21 -1.18 -25.31
C GLU A 39 10.57 -0.69 -23.91
N ARG A 40 11.78 -0.17 -23.73
CA ARG A 40 12.22 0.42 -22.47
C ARG A 40 11.33 1.58 -22.06
N THR A 41 11.07 2.51 -22.97
CA THR A 41 10.24 3.69 -22.71
C THR A 41 8.80 3.29 -22.33
N ASN A 42 8.21 2.36 -23.08
CA ASN A 42 6.87 1.85 -22.80
C ASN A 42 6.79 1.16 -21.43
N THR A 43 7.80 0.34 -21.11
CA THR A 43 7.88 -0.40 -19.84
C THR A 43 8.07 0.54 -18.65
N ILE A 44 8.94 1.56 -18.78
CA ILE A 44 9.11 2.60 -17.77
C ILE A 44 7.80 3.33 -17.52
N LEU A 45 7.10 3.74 -18.59
CA LEU A 45 5.83 4.44 -18.47
C LEU A 45 4.77 3.58 -17.78
N GLN A 46 4.66 2.30 -18.15
CA GLN A 46 3.76 1.35 -17.50
C GLN A 46 4.03 1.22 -16.00
N TRP A 47 5.29 0.99 -15.61
CA TRP A 47 5.66 0.83 -14.20
C TRP A 47 5.56 2.14 -13.41
N ALA A 48 5.85 3.29 -14.04
CA ALA A 48 5.67 4.59 -13.41
C ALA A 48 4.20 4.83 -13.03
N ILE A 49 3.26 4.50 -13.92
CA ILE A 49 1.82 4.61 -13.63
C ILE A 49 1.42 3.65 -12.49
N ILE A 50 1.89 2.40 -12.51
CA ILE A 50 1.60 1.41 -11.46
C ILE A 50 2.10 1.94 -10.10
N LEU A 51 3.36 2.36 -10.01
CA LEU A 51 3.95 2.88 -8.77
C LEU A 51 3.23 4.15 -8.31
N PHE A 52 2.84 5.03 -9.24
CA PHE A 52 2.13 6.26 -8.92
C PHE A 52 0.75 6.00 -8.30
N ILE A 53 0.01 5.00 -8.79
CA ILE A 53 -1.30 4.61 -8.24
C ILE A 53 -1.14 3.83 -6.93
N PHE A 54 -0.16 2.93 -6.86
CA PHE A 54 0.04 2.09 -5.67
C PHE A 54 0.64 2.84 -4.48
N LEU A 55 1.41 3.92 -4.71
CA LEU A 55 1.99 4.73 -3.66
C LEU A 55 0.93 5.30 -2.69
N PRO A 56 -0.11 6.05 -3.12
CA PRO A 56 -1.12 6.56 -2.21
C PRO A 56 -1.96 5.45 -1.57
N ILE A 57 -2.18 4.32 -2.27
CA ILE A 57 -2.89 3.17 -1.72
C ILE A 57 -2.10 2.54 -0.57
N SER A 58 -0.80 2.29 -0.78
CA SER A 58 0.10 1.76 0.24
C SER A 58 0.20 2.71 1.44
N LEU A 59 0.30 4.02 1.19
CA LEU A 59 0.31 5.02 2.25
C LEU A 59 -1.00 5.01 3.05
N GLY A 60 -2.15 4.91 2.38
CA GLY A 60 -3.46 4.77 3.02
C GLY A 60 -3.54 3.53 3.91
N LEU A 61 -3.04 2.39 3.43
CA LEU A 61 -3.00 1.15 4.22
C LEU A 61 -2.05 1.24 5.42
N MET A 62 -0.91 1.92 5.27
CA MET A 62 0.01 2.17 6.39
C MET A 62 -0.62 3.06 7.46
N ILE A 63 -1.27 4.15 7.04
CA ILE A 63 -1.96 5.08 7.95
C ILE A 63 -3.11 4.37 8.66
N PHE A 64 -3.94 3.62 7.91
CA PHE A 64 -5.00 2.80 8.48
C PHE A 64 -4.45 1.77 9.48
N GLY A 65 -3.40 1.05 9.11
CA GLY A 65 -2.74 0.09 9.99
C GLY A 65 -2.19 0.71 11.27
N PHE A 66 -1.64 1.92 11.17
CA PHE A 66 -1.11 2.68 12.31
C PHE A 66 -2.20 3.11 13.29
N TYR A 67 -3.31 3.64 12.80
CA TYR A 67 -4.44 4.02 13.64
C TYR A 67 -5.14 2.80 14.27
N ALA A 68 -5.20 1.68 13.53
CA ALA A 68 -5.70 0.40 14.07
C ALA A 68 -4.80 -0.19 15.15
N TRP A 69 -3.49 -0.05 15.02
CA TRP A 69 -2.56 -0.46 16.07
C TRP A 69 -2.68 0.40 17.33
N LYS A 70 -2.84 1.72 17.18
CA LYS A 70 -3.07 2.65 18.30
C LYS A 70 -4.39 2.42 19.06
N GLY A 71 -5.31 1.67 18.48
CA GLY A 71 -6.62 1.41 19.11
C GLY A 71 -7.63 2.53 18.88
N GLU A 72 -7.38 3.47 17.98
CA GLU A 72 -8.32 4.54 17.63
C GLU A 72 -9.61 3.99 16.98
N TYR A 73 -9.58 2.75 16.49
CA TYR A 73 -10.76 2.01 15.99
C TYR A 73 -11.37 1.04 17.02
N ASP A 74 -10.94 1.09 18.30
CA ASP A 74 -11.48 0.22 19.36
C ASP A 74 -12.92 0.62 19.75
N HIS A 75 -13.29 1.90 19.64
CA HIS A 75 -14.67 2.37 19.79
C HIS A 75 -15.02 3.28 18.60
N LEU A 76 -15.84 2.77 17.69
CA LEU A 76 -16.49 3.58 16.68
C LEU A 76 -17.85 4.00 17.25
N PRO A 77 -18.25 5.28 17.15
CA PRO A 77 -19.57 5.72 17.59
C PRO A 77 -20.62 4.93 16.82
N GLU A 78 -21.54 4.28 17.54
CA GLU A 78 -22.60 3.45 16.96
C GLU A 78 -23.87 4.26 16.66
N SER A 79 -23.94 5.47 17.22
CA SER A 79 -25.00 6.45 17.02
C SER A 79 -24.42 7.82 16.65
N SER A 80 -25.11 8.58 15.79
CA SER A 80 -24.75 9.97 15.48
C SER A 80 -24.80 10.89 16.70
N GLU A 81 -25.43 10.46 17.80
CA GLU A 81 -25.46 11.16 19.09
C GLU A 81 -24.15 11.01 19.89
N GLU A 82 -23.28 10.08 19.49
CA GLU A 82 -21.97 9.81 20.10
C GLU A 82 -20.79 10.51 19.38
N LEU A 83 -21.08 11.27 18.31
CA LEU A 83 -20.13 12.13 17.57
C LEU A 83 -20.07 13.54 18.17
#